data_AF-A0A3M1XX74-F1
#
_entry.id   AF-A0A3M1XX74-F1
#
_cell.length_a   1.000
_cell.length_b   1.000
_cell.length_c   1.000
_cell.angle_alpha   90.00
_cell.angle_beta   90.00
_cell.angle_gamma   90.00
#
_symmetry.space_group_name_H-M   'P 1'
#
loop_
_entity.id
_entity.type
_entity.pdbx_description
1 polymer ?
#
loop_
_entity_poly.entity_id
_entity_poly.type
_entity_poly.pdbx_seq_one_letter_code
_entity_poly.pdbx_strand_id
1 'polypeptide(L)'
;MRITRNTQEKLQTILKDQGYSIRYEKGNFKGGYCVVQAQKMIIINKFHPLESKIGTLAEIIRDLEIDESALTPDQIKLVAQCKAEVA
;
A
#
# COMPACT_ATOMS: atom_id res chain seq x y z
N MET A 1 -4.35 -2.59 12.49
CA MET A 1 -5.14 -1.44 11.97
C MET A 1 -6.65 -1.72 11.90
N ARG A 2 -7.51 -0.69 11.82
CA ARG A 2 -8.95 -0.89 11.52
C ARG A 2 -9.19 -0.96 10.00
N ILE A 3 -9.87 -2.00 9.55
CA ILE A 3 -10.19 -2.24 8.13
C ILE A 3 -11.34 -1.31 7.71
N THR A 4 -11.02 -0.22 7.02
CA THR A 4 -11.99 0.74 6.50
C THR A 4 -11.56 1.24 5.12
N ARG A 5 -12.50 1.71 4.29
CA ARG A 5 -12.17 2.34 3.00
C ARG A 5 -11.23 3.54 3.17
N ASN A 6 -11.43 4.31 4.24
CA ASN A 6 -10.59 5.45 4.57
C ASN A 6 -9.12 5.02 4.82
N THR A 7 -8.90 3.91 5.53
CA THR A 7 -7.56 3.33 5.72
C THR A 7 -6.93 2.96 4.38
N GLN A 8 -7.70 2.32 3.49
CA GLN A 8 -7.23 1.97 2.15
C GLN A 8 -6.81 3.21 1.35
N GLU A 9 -7.62 4.27 1.36
CA GLU A 9 -7.33 5.52 0.65
C GLU A 9 -6.06 6.19 1.19
N LYS A 10 -5.87 6.24 2.52
CA LYS A 10 -4.65 6.78 3.12
C LYS A 10 -3.39 6.03 2.67
N LEU A 11 -3.44 4.69 2.66
CA LEU A 11 -2.31 3.87 2.19
C LEU A 11 -2.02 4.10 0.71
N GLN A 12 -3.05 4.26 -0.11
CA GLN A 12 -2.88 4.60 -1.53
C GLN A 12 -2.24 5.98 -1.72
N THR A 13 -2.64 6.97 -0.92
CA THR A 13 -2.08 8.32 -0.99
C THR A 13 -0.60 8.31 -0.61
N ILE A 14 -0.21 7.58 0.45
CA ILE A 14 1.20 7.42 0.81
C ILE A 14 2.01 6.88 -0.37
N LEU A 15 1.54 5.79 -0.99
CA LEU A 15 2.24 5.20 -2.14
C LEU A 15 2.32 6.17 -3.33
N LYS A 16 1.29 6.99 -3.56
CA LYS A 16 1.31 8.04 -4.59
C LYS A 16 2.33 9.13 -4.28
N ASP A 17 2.44 9.57 -3.02
CA ASP A 17 3.45 10.56 -2.59
C ASP A 17 4.88 10.02 -2.78
N GLN A 18 5.06 8.69 -2.69
CA GLN A 18 6.33 8.02 -3.03
C GLN A 18 6.56 7.86 -4.54
N GLY A 19 5.62 8.34 -5.36
CA GLY A 19 5.67 8.27 -6.82
C GLY A 19 5.15 6.96 -7.41
N TYR A 20 4.44 6.13 -6.63
CA TYR A 20 3.85 4.90 -7.13
C TYR A 20 2.44 5.10 -7.69
N SER A 21 2.17 4.47 -8.84
CA SER A 21 0.84 4.42 -9.45
C SER A 21 0.16 3.09 -9.16
N ILE A 22 -1.07 3.12 -8.64
CA ILE A 22 -1.84 1.92 -8.30
C ILE A 22 -2.85 1.63 -9.41
N ARG A 23 -2.82 0.40 -9.95
CA ARG A 23 -3.76 -0.10 -10.95
C ARG A 23 -4.48 -1.34 -10.44
N TYR A 24 -5.77 -1.42 -10.73
CA TYR A 24 -6.59 -2.59 -10.41
C TYR A 24 -6.83 -3.41 -11.67
N GLU A 25 -6.27 -4.62 -11.71
CA GLU A 25 -6.32 -5.48 -12.89
C GLU A 25 -6.92 -6.85 -12.58
N LYS A 26 -7.36 -7.54 -13.63
CA LYS A 26 -7.70 -8.97 -13.57
C LYS A 26 -6.40 -9.76 -13.73
N GLY A 27 -5.86 -10.28 -12.64
CA GLY A 27 -4.63 -11.08 -12.69
C GLY A 27 -4.55 -12.08 -11.54
N ASN A 28 -3.94 -13.24 -11.80
CA ASN A 28 -3.71 -14.28 -10.80
C ASN A 28 -2.32 -14.08 -10.16
N PHE A 29 -2.16 -13.01 -9.38
CA PHE A 29 -0.91 -12.72 -8.67
C PHE A 29 -0.80 -13.60 -7.43
N LYS A 30 0.32 -14.32 -7.25
CA LYS A 30 0.51 -15.28 -6.14
C LYS A 30 0.32 -14.67 -4.73
N GLY A 31 0.52 -13.35 -4.58
CA GLY A 31 0.30 -12.60 -3.34
C GLY A 31 -0.83 -11.57 -3.41
N GLY A 32 -1.67 -11.60 -4.44
CA GLY A 32 -2.73 -10.59 -4.65
C GLY A 32 -2.27 -9.25 -5.25
N TYR A 33 -0.95 -9.04 -5.40
CA TYR A 33 -0.37 -7.87 -6.04
C TYR A 33 0.94 -8.16 -6.79
N CYS A 34 1.36 -7.18 -7.60
CA CYS A 34 2.66 -7.11 -8.25
C CYS A 34 3.20 -5.68 -8.19
N VAL A 35 4.46 -5.49 -7.81
CA VAL A 35 5.13 -4.19 -7.83
C VAL A 35 6.15 -4.16 -8.95
N VAL A 36 5.94 -3.27 -9.93
CA VAL A 36 6.85 -3.00 -11.04
C VAL A 36 7.73 -1.81 -10.64
N GLN A 37 8.85 -2.09 -9.97
CA GLN A 37 9.77 -1.06 -9.47
C GLN A 37 10.32 -0.16 -10.60
N ALA A 38 10.61 -0.73 -11.77
CA ALA A 38 11.10 0.02 -12.94
C ALA A 38 10.14 1.12 -13.42
N GLN A 39 8.83 0.96 -13.20
CA GLN A 39 7.80 1.92 -13.58
C GLN A 39 7.11 2.56 -12.37
N LYS A 40 7.58 2.27 -11.15
CA LYS A 40 6.88 2.58 -9.89
C LYS A 40 5.38 2.27 -9.98
N MET A 41 5.01 1.09 -10.47
CA MET A 41 3.61 0.70 -10.65
C MET A 41 3.24 -0.45 -9.72
N ILE A 42 2.11 -0.34 -9.04
CA ILE A 42 1.56 -1.37 -8.17
C ILE A 42 0.28 -1.87 -8.80
N ILE A 43 0.22 -3.16 -9.08
CA ILE A 43 -0.94 -3.81 -9.67
C ILE A 43 -1.60 -4.67 -8.59
N ILE A 44 -2.87 -4.41 -8.30
CA ILE A 44 -3.65 -5.13 -7.29
C ILE A 44 -4.79 -5.87 -7.97
N ASN A 45 -5.04 -7.11 -7.55
CA ASN A 45 -6.19 -7.86 -8.05
C ASN A 45 -7.50 -7.16 -7.68
N LYS A 46 -8.29 -6.79 -8.68
CA LYS A 46 -9.54 -6.07 -8.46
C LYS A 46 -10.59 -6.85 -7.66
N PHE A 47 -10.54 -8.18 -7.71
CA PHE A 47 -11.52 -9.07 -7.05
C PHE A 47 -11.24 -9.30 -5.57
N HIS A 48 -10.08 -8.85 -5.05
CA HIS A 48 -9.78 -9.01 -3.63
C HIS A 48 -10.73 -8.19 -2.75
N PRO A 49 -11.15 -8.73 -1.60
CA PRO A 49 -11.93 -7.98 -0.62
C PRO A 49 -11.10 -6.83 -0.04
N LEU A 50 -11.79 -5.88 0.60
CA LEU A 50 -11.16 -4.68 1.17
C LEU A 50 -10.02 -5.01 2.14
N GLU A 51 -10.24 -5.99 2.99
CA GLU A 51 -9.26 -6.45 3.99
C GLU A 51 -7.96 -6.91 3.33
N SER A 52 -8.05 -7.80 2.33
CA SER A 52 -6.87 -8.25 1.58
C SER A 52 -6.19 -7.11 0.83
N LYS A 53 -6.95 -6.16 0.26
CA LYS A 53 -6.36 -4.99 -0.41
C LYS A 53 -5.58 -4.11 0.56
N ILE A 54 -6.10 -3.88 1.77
CA ILE A 54 -5.42 -3.11 2.82
C ILE A 54 -4.17 -3.85 3.28
N GLY A 55 -4.25 -5.16 3.53
CA GLY A 55 -3.10 -5.98 3.91
C GLY A 55 -1.97 -5.90 2.88
N THR A 56 -2.31 -6.11 1.60
CA THR A 56 -1.41 -5.93 0.47
C THR A 56 -0.75 -4.54 0.44
N LEU A 57 -1.53 -3.46 0.59
CA LEU A 57 -0.97 -2.10 0.58
C LEU A 57 -0.02 -1.87 1.76
N ALA A 58 -0.36 -2.38 2.94
CA ALA A 58 0.48 -2.30 4.13
C ALA A 58 1.77 -3.12 3.99
N GLU A 59 1.72 -4.30 3.38
CA GLU A 59 2.90 -5.10 3.00
C GLU A 59 3.83 -4.32 2.07
N ILE A 60 3.28 -3.74 1.00
CA ILE A 60 4.08 -2.95 0.06
C ILE A 60 4.74 -1.77 0.78
N ILE A 61 4.01 -1.04 1.63
CA ILE A 61 4.56 0.09 2.39
C ILE A 61 5.66 -0.35 3.37
N ARG A 62 5.60 -1.58 3.89
CA ARG A 62 6.67 -2.14 4.73
C ARG A 62 7.94 -2.45 3.94
N ASP A 63 7.79 -3.07 2.77
CA ASP A 63 8.90 -3.45 1.89
C ASP A 63 9.54 -2.25 1.18
N LEU A 64 8.78 -1.18 0.96
CA LEU A 64 9.29 0.02 0.31
C LEU A 64 10.07 0.91 1.28
N GLU A 65 11.15 1.49 0.77
CA GLU A 65 11.82 2.61 1.43
C GLU A 65 10.96 3.86 1.22
N ILE A 66 10.33 4.32 2.30
CA ILE A 66 9.43 5.46 2.31
C ILE A 66 10.21 6.71 2.69
N ASP A 67 10.24 7.71 1.82
CA ASP A 67 10.75 9.04 2.12
C ASP A 67 9.74 9.78 3.01
N GLU A 68 10.07 9.92 4.29
CA GLU A 68 9.23 10.60 5.29
C GLU A 68 9.16 12.12 5.05
N SER A 69 10.13 12.69 4.34
CA SER A 69 10.16 14.14 4.02
C SER A 69 9.02 14.53 3.06
N ALA A 70 8.56 13.60 2.23
CA ALA A 70 7.43 13.77 1.33
C ALA A 70 6.06 13.48 1.99
N LEU A 71 6.02 13.15 3.29
CA LEU A 71 4.80 12.74 3.98
C LEU A 71 4.33 13.73 5.05
N THR A 72 3.02 13.73 5.29
CA THR A 72 2.41 14.44 6.41
C THR A 72 2.63 13.70 7.74
N PRO A 73 2.55 14.39 8.90
CA PRO A 73 2.69 13.76 10.20
C PRO A 73 1.62 12.67 10.48
N ASP A 74 0.44 12.72 9.86
CA ASP A 74 -0.56 11.65 9.97
C ASP A 74 -0.15 10.41 9.17
N GLN A 75 0.43 10.61 7.98
CA GLN A 75 0.93 9.52 7.14
C GLN A 75 2.14 8.83 7.76
N ILE A 76 3.09 9.59 8.32
CA ILE A 76 4.26 9.03 9.02
C ILE A 76 3.81 8.09 10.15
N LYS A 77 2.81 8.51 10.95
CA LYS A 77 2.22 7.66 11.98
C LYS A 77 1.60 6.38 11.41
N LEU A 78 0.93 6.48 10.27
CA LEU A 78 0.31 5.32 9.61
C LEU A 78 1.38 4.34 9.07
N VAL A 79 2.46 4.85 8.47
CA VAL A 79 3.60 4.05 8.01
C VAL A 79 4.26 3.33 9.19
N ALA A 80 4.47 4.04 10.29
CA ALA A 80 5.00 3.45 11.52
C ALA A 80 4.10 2.33 12.07
N GLN A 81 2.77 2.51 12.03
CA GLN A 81 1.81 1.45 12.40
C GLN A 81 1.90 0.24 11.48
N CYS A 82 2.02 0.44 10.15
CA CYS A 82 2.23 -0.66 9.20
C CYS A 82 3.50 -1.45 9.53
N LYS A 83 4.60 -0.78 9.84
CA LYS A 83 5.89 -1.41 10.19
C LYS A 83 5.87 -2.11 11.55
N ALA A 84 5.04 -1.65 12.49
CA ALA A 84 4.93 -2.21 13.83
C ALA A 84 4.05 -3.47 13.94
N GLU A 85 3.18 -3.77 12.96
CA GLU A 85 2.34 -4.99 12.94
C GLU A 85 3.13 -6.27 12.59
N VAL A 86 4.37 -6.39 13.10
CA VAL A 86 5.17 -7.62 13.09
C VAL A 86 5.54 -7.96 14.53
N ALA A 87 4.67 -8.78 15.15
CA ALA A 87 4.98 -9.61 16.30
C ALA A 87 4.33 -10.97 16.07
#